data_AF-A0ABC9AQT5-F1
#
_entry.id   AF-A0ABC9AQT5-F1
#
_cell.length_a   1.000
_cell.length_b   1.000
_cell.length_c   1.000
_cell.angle_alpha   90.00
_cell.angle_beta   90.00
_cell.angle_gamma   90.00
#
_symmetry.space_group_name_H-M   'P 1'
#
loop_
_entity.id
_entity.type
_entity.pdbx_description
1 polymer ?
#
loop_
_entity_poly.entity_id
_entity_poly.type
_entity_poly.pdbx_seq_one_letter_code
_entity_poly.pdbx_strand_id
1 'polypeptide(L)'
;MFKDGLSIAKFAEINFPDRIFEIVDPQLLQELYPAGQETPELVKEKGVQCLISVLNIGLCCTKPSRSERISMQEVAAKLHGVKDVYLRVC
;
A
#
# COMPACT_ATOMS: atom_id res chain seq x y z
N MET A 1 -13.31 4.94 -15.50
CA MET A 1 -13.64 3.50 -15.47
C MET A 1 -12.54 2.75 -16.20
N PHE A 2 -12.07 1.63 -15.65
CA PHE A 2 -11.03 0.78 -16.28
C PHE A 2 -11.58 0.12 -17.56
N LYS A 3 -10.73 -0.06 -18.57
CA LYS A 3 -11.08 -0.65 -19.88
C LYS A 3 -10.44 -2.04 -20.05
N ASP A 4 -10.86 -2.77 -21.07
CA ASP A 4 -10.20 -4.02 -21.51
C ASP A 4 -10.14 -5.13 -20.45
N GLY A 5 -11.17 -5.19 -19.60
CA GLY A 5 -11.25 -6.19 -18.52
C GLY A 5 -10.34 -5.91 -17.33
N LEU A 6 -9.65 -4.76 -17.30
CA LEU A 6 -8.91 -4.33 -16.11
C LEU A 6 -9.88 -3.98 -14.98
N SER A 7 -9.55 -4.44 -13.78
CA SER A 7 -10.12 -3.97 -12.52
C SER A 7 -9.09 -3.12 -11.78
N ILE A 8 -9.53 -2.35 -10.78
CA ILE A 8 -8.61 -1.61 -9.91
C ILE A 8 -7.58 -2.54 -9.25
N ALA A 9 -8.01 -3.73 -8.83
CA ALA A 9 -7.12 -4.72 -8.23
C ALA A 9 -6.09 -5.24 -9.24
N LYS A 10 -6.50 -5.50 -10.48
CA LYS A 10 -5.57 -5.96 -11.52
C LYS A 10 -4.58 -4.88 -11.94
N PHE A 11 -5.06 -3.64 -12.04
CA PHE A 11 -4.21 -2.49 -12.32
C PHE A 11 -3.19 -2.27 -11.21
N ALA A 12 -3.59 -2.39 -9.94
CA ALA A 12 -2.67 -2.35 -8.82
C ALA A 12 -1.67 -3.52 -8.84
N GLU A 13 -2.12 -4.75 -9.10
CA GLU A 13 -1.27 -5.95 -9.13
C GLU A 13 -0.19 -5.86 -10.21
N ILE A 14 -0.49 -5.33 -11.40
CA ILE A 14 0.48 -5.19 -12.50
C ILE A 14 1.56 -4.13 -12.22
N ASN A 15 1.24 -3.12 -11.42
CA ASN A 15 2.19 -2.04 -11.07
C ASN A 15 2.90 -2.30 -9.74
N PHE A 16 2.51 -3.34 -8.99
CA PHE A 16 3.07 -3.64 -7.68
C PHE A 16 4.33 -4.53 -7.78
N PRO A 17 5.38 -4.30 -6.97
CA PRO A 17 5.58 -3.15 -6.07
C PRO A 17 6.23 -1.95 -6.75
N ASP A 18 6.94 -2.16 -7.87
CA ASP A 18 7.95 -1.22 -8.37
C ASP A 18 7.36 0.07 -8.95
N ARG A 19 6.19 -0.01 -9.58
CA ARG A 19 5.52 1.12 -10.25
C ARG A 19 4.35 1.67 -9.47
N ILE A 20 4.24 1.30 -8.19
CA ILE A 20 3.06 1.65 -7.40
C ILE A 20 2.91 3.17 -7.21
N PHE A 21 4.03 3.88 -7.13
CA PHE A 21 4.07 5.34 -7.03
C PHE A 21 3.52 6.07 -8.26
N GLU A 22 3.45 5.40 -9.41
CA GLU A 22 2.86 5.98 -10.63
C GLU A 22 1.33 5.96 -10.60
N ILE A 23 0.73 5.13 -9.73
CA ILE A 23 -0.71 4.90 -9.70
C ILE A 23 -1.37 5.27 -8.37
N VAL A 24 -0.57 5.55 -7.34
CA VAL A 24 -1.03 6.03 -6.04
C VAL A 24 -1.50 7.48 -6.17
N ASP A 25 -2.53 7.83 -5.40
CA ASP A 25 -3.06 9.18 -5.37
C ASP A 25 -1.94 10.21 -5.09
N PRO A 26 -1.73 11.21 -5.97
CA PRO A 26 -0.71 12.23 -5.77
C PRO A 26 -0.85 13.00 -4.45
N GLN A 27 -2.07 13.15 -3.93
CA GLN A 27 -2.32 13.78 -2.63
C GLN A 27 -1.73 12.91 -1.50
N LEU A 28 -1.90 11.59 -1.55
CA LEU A 28 -1.28 10.68 -0.57
C LEU A 28 0.24 10.72 -0.66
N LEU A 29 0.80 10.84 -1.87
CA LEU A 29 2.25 11.01 -2.05
C LEU A 29 2.74 12.32 -1.46
N GLN A 30 1.97 13.41 -1.59
CA GLN A 30 2.29 14.69 -0.97
C GLN A 30 2.24 14.63 0.56
N GLU A 31 1.34 13.85 1.14
CA GLU A 31 1.28 13.62 2.59
C GLU A 31 2.49 12.82 3.11
N LEU A 32 2.97 11.84 2.32
CA LEU A 32 4.18 11.07 2.63
C LEU A 32 5.46 11.88 2.38
N TYR A 33 5.43 12.79 1.41
CA TYR A 33 6.55 13.63 0.98
C TYR A 33 6.14 15.11 0.84
N PRO A 34 5.99 15.83 1.97
CA PRO A 34 5.61 17.24 1.92
C PRO A 34 6.67 18.06 1.18
N ALA A 35 6.26 18.77 0.13
CA ALA A 35 7.16 19.63 -0.63
C ALA A 35 7.69 20.77 0.27
N GLY A 36 9.00 20.98 0.27
CA GLY A 36 9.64 22.07 1.01
C GLY A 36 9.92 21.80 2.49
N GLN A 37 9.68 20.59 2.99
CA GLN A 37 10.13 20.16 4.31
C GLN A 37 11.19 19.08 4.17
N GLU A 38 12.31 19.22 4.90
CA GLU A 38 13.27 18.14 5.08
C GLU A 38 12.65 17.05 5.95
N THR A 39 11.95 16.11 5.31
CA THR A 39 11.57 14.85 5.96
C THR A 39 12.81 13.96 6.04
N PRO A 40 13.15 13.41 7.22
CA PRO A 40 14.28 12.50 7.35
C PRO A 40 14.14 11.31 6.40
N GLU A 41 15.23 10.88 5.79
CA GLU A 41 15.23 9.79 4.80
C GLU A 41 14.61 8.49 5.37
N LEU A 42 14.84 8.22 6.65
CA LEU A 42 14.25 7.11 7.38
C LEU A 42 12.71 7.17 7.44
N VAL A 43 12.13 8.37 7.58
CA VAL A 43 10.67 8.56 7.64
C VAL A 43 10.06 8.31 6.26
N LYS A 44 10.73 8.80 5.20
CA LYS A 44 10.35 8.54 3.81
C LYS A 44 10.37 7.06 3.49
N GLU A 45 11.46 6.38 3.80
CA GLU A 45 11.61 4.93 3.59
C GLU A 45 10.52 4.14 4.32
N LYS A 46 10.22 4.49 5.58
CA LYS A 46 9.11 3.89 6.33
C LYS A 46 7.75 4.14 5.69
N GLY A 47 7.51 5.35 5.18
CA GLY A 47 6.29 5.69 4.45
C GLY A 47 6.09 4.80 3.22
N VAL A 48 7.16 4.62 2.43
CA VAL A 48 7.18 3.69 1.28
C VAL A 48 6.88 2.27 1.70
N GLN A 49 7.58 1.76 2.71
CA GLN A 49 7.40 0.38 3.17
C GLN A 49 5.99 0.16 3.74
N CYS A 50 5.43 1.15 4.43
CA CYS A 50 4.06 1.13 4.91
C CYS A 50 3.07 1.04 3.74
N LEU A 51 3.20 1.92 2.75
CA LEU A 51 2.34 1.94 1.56
C LEU A 51 2.37 0.61 0.80
N ILE A 52 3.57 0.10 0.52
CA ILE A 52 3.76 -1.20 -0.15
C ILE A 52 3.10 -2.32 0.67
N SER A 53 3.31 -2.35 1.98
CA SER A 53 2.75 -3.39 2.85
C SER A 53 1.22 -3.35 2.90
N VAL A 54 0.62 -2.17 3.03
CA VAL A 54 -0.85 -2.02 3.04
C VAL A 54 -1.45 -2.42 1.70
N LEU A 55 -0.83 -2.03 0.58
CA LEU A 55 -1.31 -2.40 -0.75
C LEU A 55 -1.19 -3.90 -1.00
N ASN A 56 -0.12 -4.55 -0.55
CA ASN A 56 0.00 -6.01 -0.60
C ASN A 56 -1.15 -6.71 0.16
N ILE A 57 -1.51 -6.22 1.35
CA ILE A 57 -2.66 -6.73 2.10
C ILE A 57 -3.95 -6.53 1.29
N GLY A 58 -4.15 -5.35 0.69
CA GLY A 58 -5.29 -5.06 -0.18
C GLY A 58 -5.38 -5.99 -1.40
N LEU A 59 -4.25 -6.32 -2.02
CA LEU A 59 -4.18 -7.28 -3.13
C LEU A 59 -4.57 -8.69 -2.70
N CYS A 60 -4.14 -9.13 -1.51
CA CYS A 60 -4.58 -10.40 -0.93
C CYS A 60 -6.09 -10.43 -0.64
N CYS A 61 -6.69 -9.30 -0.27
CA CYS A 61 -8.14 -9.19 -0.03
C CYS A 61 -8.99 -9.20 -1.30
N THR A 62 -8.40 -8.87 -2.45
CA THR A 62 -9.12 -8.63 -3.72
C THR A 62 -8.99 -9.78 -4.73
N LYS A 63 -8.46 -10.93 -4.31
CA LYS A 63 -8.38 -12.12 -5.15
C LYS A 63 -9.78 -12.55 -5.66
N PRO A 64 -9.91 -12.98 -6.93
CA PRO A 64 -11.21 -13.30 -7.52
C PRO A 64 -11.97 -14.37 -6.74
N SER A 65 -11.32 -15.49 -6.40
CA SER A 65 -11.93 -16.51 -5.55
C SER A 65 -11.98 -16.08 -4.10
N ARG A 66 -13.08 -16.40 -3.41
CA ARG A 66 -13.21 -16.18 -1.96
C ARG A 66 -12.19 -17.00 -1.16
N SER A 67 -11.86 -18.21 -1.61
CA SER A 67 -10.93 -19.12 -0.92
C SER A 67 -9.47 -18.68 -0.99
N GLU A 68 -9.11 -17.84 -1.96
CA GLU A 68 -7.77 -17.27 -2.12
C GLU A 68 -7.58 -15.98 -1.33
N ARG A 69 -8.67 -15.40 -0.82
CA ARG A 69 -8.62 -14.20 0.00
C ARG A 69 -8.16 -14.56 1.39
N ILE A 70 -7.26 -13.73 1.89
CA ILE A 70 -6.83 -13.82 3.28
C ILE A 70 -8.00 -13.52 4.23
N SER A 71 -8.03 -14.14 5.41
CA SER A 71 -9.11 -13.93 6.38
C SER A 71 -9.04 -12.53 7.01
N MET A 72 -10.18 -11.99 7.46
CA MET A 72 -10.20 -10.68 8.13
C MET A 72 -9.39 -10.64 9.43
N GLN A 73 -9.25 -11.79 10.11
CA GLN A 73 -8.37 -11.92 11.28
C GLN A 73 -6.90 -11.71 10.89
N GLU A 74 -6.47 -12.33 9.81
CA GLU A 74 -5.11 -12.14 9.29
C GLU A 74 -4.89 -10.73 8.73
N VAL A 75 -5.90 -10.12 8.08
CA VAL A 75 -5.85 -8.71 7.66
C VAL A 75 -5.58 -7.82 8.87
N ALA A 76 -6.37 -7.96 9.94
CA ALA A 76 -6.21 -7.17 11.16
C ALA A 76 -4.83 -7.38 11.79
N ALA A 77 -4.37 -8.63 11.89
CA ALA A 77 -3.04 -8.95 12.41
C ALA A 77 -1.92 -8.32 11.58
N LYS A 78 -1.99 -8.40 10.26
CA LYS A 78 -1.00 -7.80 9.36
C LYS A 78 -1.02 -6.27 9.41
N LEU A 79 -2.20 -5.64 9.43
CA LEU A 79 -2.33 -4.19 9.54
C LEU A 79 -1.78 -3.67 10.88
N HIS A 80 -2.03 -4.38 11.98
CA HIS A 80 -1.41 -4.06 13.27
C HIS A 80 0.11 -4.17 13.20
N GLY A 81 0.66 -5.22 12.59
CA GLY A 81 2.09 -5.36 12.38
C GLY A 81 2.70 -4.19 11.58
N VAL A 82 2.05 -3.77 10.48
CA VAL A 82 2.50 -2.62 9.69
C VAL A 82 2.46 -1.33 10.50
N LYS A 83 1.38 -1.10 11.25
CA LYS A 83 1.24 0.07 12.13
C LYS A 83 2.33 0.12 13.19
N ASP A 84 2.64 -1.00 13.84
CA ASP A 84 3.68 -1.07 14.88
C ASP A 84 5.06 -0.73 14.30
N VAL A 85 5.43 -1.28 13.15
CA VAL A 85 6.72 -1.00 12.49
C VAL A 85 6.82 0.47 12.07
N TYR A 86 5.72 1.03 11.56
CA TYR A 86 5.66 2.44 11.18
C TYR A 86 5.88 3.36 12.40
N LEU A 87 5.14 3.12 13.49
CA LEU A 87 5.13 3.98 14.68
C LEU A 87 6.31 3.80 15.65
N ARG A 88 7.04 2.67 15.63
CA ARG A 88 8.15 2.37 16.58
C ARG A 88 9.38 3.32 16.55
N VAL A 89 9.38 4.41 15.78
CA VAL A 89 10.53 5.35 15.70
C VAL A 89 10.11 6.80 16.00
N CYS A 90 9.03 6.99 16.76
CA CYS A 90 8.74 8.25 17.44
C CYS A 90 8.87 8.07 18.95
#